data_AF-A0A9X9XDZ1-F1
#
_entry.id   AF-A0A9X9XDZ1-F1
#
_cell.length_a   1.000
_cell.length_b   1.000
_cell.length_c   1.000
_cell.angle_alpha   90.00
_cell.angle_beta   90.00
_cell.angle_gamma   90.00
#
_symmetry.space_group_name_H-M   'P 1'
#
loop_
_entity.id
_entity.type
_entity.pdbx_description
1 polymer ?
#
loop_
_entity_poly.entity_id
_entity_poly.type
_entity_poly.pdbx_seq_one_letter_code
_entity_poly.pdbx_strand_id
1 'polypeptide(L)'
;MARPSSIDRLPAEIREAIGRLRDHGKTLDEILDHLRGLEIEVSRSALGRHVQAMEKVGERLRRSRAVSEALVRQLGDAPESKTARLNIEMMHSFVFDFLASAEEGEGDTGVAAQALMRNPLALKLFSESVERLTKASRHNADFVEQVEKRAATRAKTEAAKAMDAVAKEKGLSADTLAAIKAGIFGVKAS
;
A
#
# COMPACT_ATOMS: atom_id res chain seq x y z
N MET A 1 -28.24 -7.15 16.13
CA MET A 1 -27.98 -5.78 15.63
C MET A 1 -27.91 -4.85 16.82
N ALA A 2 -26.79 -4.12 16.99
CA ALA A 2 -26.66 -3.14 18.06
C ALA A 2 -27.68 -2.01 17.87
N ARG A 3 -28.29 -1.55 18.97
CA ARG A 3 -29.33 -0.51 18.93
C ARG A 3 -28.68 0.82 18.52
N PRO A 4 -29.20 1.54 17.51
CA PRO A 4 -28.63 2.82 17.09
C PRO A 4 -28.63 3.81 18.26
N SER A 5 -27.50 4.52 18.44
CA SER A 5 -27.28 5.41 19.57
C SER A 5 -28.25 6.59 19.53
N SER A 6 -28.37 7.33 20.66
CA SER A 6 -29.17 8.56 20.70
C SER A 6 -28.68 9.59 19.68
N ILE A 7 -27.37 9.62 19.39
CA ILE A 7 -26.77 10.52 18.38
C ILE A 7 -27.14 10.09 16.96
N ASP A 8 -27.17 8.79 16.66
CA ASP A 8 -27.47 8.28 15.31
C ASP A 8 -28.91 8.55 14.89
N ARG A 9 -29.80 8.79 15.86
CA ARG A 9 -31.22 9.11 15.66
C ARG A 9 -31.47 10.61 15.44
N LEU A 10 -30.48 11.46 15.70
CA LEU A 10 -30.61 12.90 15.48
C LEU A 10 -30.74 13.19 13.98
N PRO A 11 -31.32 14.35 13.58
CA PRO A 11 -31.30 14.81 12.20
C PRO A 11 -29.86 14.87 11.63
N ALA A 12 -29.72 14.66 10.33
CA ALA A 12 -28.41 14.62 9.66
C ALA A 12 -27.63 15.92 9.87
N GLU A 13 -28.33 17.04 9.83
CA GLU A 13 -27.81 18.40 10.01
C GLU A 13 -27.13 18.57 11.37
N ILE A 14 -27.69 17.96 12.42
CA ILE A 14 -27.13 18.00 13.78
C ILE A 14 -25.90 17.12 13.89
N ARG A 15 -25.93 15.91 13.31
CA ARG A 15 -24.75 15.03 13.28
C ARG A 15 -23.58 15.67 12.53
N GLU A 16 -23.86 16.34 11.41
CA GLU A 16 -22.85 17.10 10.69
C GLU A 16 -22.34 18.30 11.49
N ALA A 17 -23.20 18.99 12.25
CA ALA A 17 -22.79 20.09 13.12
C ALA A 17 -21.84 19.60 14.23
N ILE A 18 -22.11 18.44 14.82
CA ILE A 18 -21.20 17.77 15.77
C ILE A 18 -19.84 17.52 15.13
N GLY A 19 -19.82 16.98 13.91
CA GLY A 19 -18.60 16.78 13.13
C GLY A 19 -17.83 18.07 12.91
N ARG A 20 -18.50 19.13 12.41
CA ARG A 20 -17.89 20.44 12.20
C ARG A 20 -17.31 21.02 13.49
N LEU A 21 -18.04 20.96 14.61
CA LEU A 21 -17.54 21.48 15.89
C LEU A 21 -16.28 20.74 16.34
N ARG A 22 -16.24 19.41 16.16
CA ARG A 22 -15.04 18.61 16.43
C ARG A 22 -13.87 19.03 15.54
N ASP A 23 -14.11 19.25 14.25
CA ASP A 23 -13.08 19.70 13.31
C ASP A 23 -12.51 21.08 13.68
N HIS A 24 -13.30 21.94 14.33
CA HIS A 24 -12.85 23.23 14.88
C HIS A 24 -12.16 23.11 16.25
N GLY A 25 -11.83 21.89 16.69
CA GLY A 25 -11.10 21.64 17.93
C GLY A 25 -11.94 21.71 19.21
N LYS A 26 -13.29 21.69 19.11
CA LYS A 26 -14.15 21.72 20.28
C LYS A 26 -14.07 20.42 21.07
N THR A 27 -14.04 20.56 22.39
CA THR A 27 -14.09 19.44 23.34
C THR A 27 -15.49 18.82 23.39
N LEU A 28 -15.59 17.58 23.91
CA LEU A 28 -16.89 16.92 24.06
C LEU A 28 -17.85 17.75 24.93
N ASP A 29 -17.33 18.40 25.96
CA ASP A 29 -18.15 19.17 26.91
C ASP A 29 -18.66 20.46 26.27
N GLU A 30 -17.86 21.16 25.46
CA GLU A 30 -18.32 22.31 24.66
C GLU A 30 -19.38 21.92 23.61
N ILE A 31 -19.23 20.75 22.99
CA ILE A 31 -20.23 20.24 22.03
C ILE A 31 -21.53 19.88 22.76
N LEU A 32 -21.46 19.29 23.96
CA LEU A 32 -22.64 19.04 24.79
C LEU A 32 -23.35 20.32 25.20
N ASP A 33 -22.61 21.36 25.57
CA ASP A 33 -23.19 22.66 25.91
C ASP A 33 -23.88 23.30 24.72
N HIS A 34 -23.29 23.18 23.53
CA HIS A 34 -23.91 23.65 22.29
C HIS A 34 -25.21 22.89 21.97
N LEU A 35 -25.22 21.56 22.12
CA LEU A 35 -26.43 20.75 21.88
C LEU A 35 -27.53 21.06 22.91
N ARG A 36 -27.17 21.29 24.18
CA ARG A 36 -28.12 21.72 25.22
C ARG A 36 -28.76 23.07 24.89
N GLY A 37 -28.00 24.00 24.31
CA GLY A 37 -28.53 25.29 23.83
C GLY A 37 -29.54 25.16 22.68
N LEU A 38 -29.59 24.01 22.01
CA LEU A 38 -30.56 23.67 20.98
C LEU A 38 -31.71 22.78 21.52
N GLU A 39 -31.81 22.64 22.85
CA GLU A 39 -32.76 21.76 23.53
C GLU A 39 -32.60 20.27 23.17
N ILE A 40 -31.39 19.86 22.76
CA ILE A 40 -31.06 18.48 22.42
C ILE A 40 -30.28 17.85 23.58
N GLU A 41 -30.93 16.94 24.31
CA GLU A 41 -30.28 16.19 25.38
C GLU A 41 -29.67 14.88 24.88
N VAL A 42 -28.36 14.75 25.03
CA VAL A 42 -27.61 13.54 24.72
C VAL A 42 -26.59 13.26 25.81
N SER A 43 -26.30 11.98 26.06
CA SER A 43 -25.29 11.64 27.05
C SER A 43 -23.87 11.85 26.51
N ARG A 44 -22.96 12.25 27.39
CA ARG A 44 -21.52 12.41 27.10
C ARG A 44 -20.91 11.14 26.50
N SER A 45 -21.31 9.98 26.99
CA SER A 45 -20.80 8.69 26.49
C SER A 45 -21.32 8.36 25.08
N ALA A 46 -22.56 8.74 24.75
CA ALA A 46 -23.09 8.58 23.39
C ALA A 46 -22.37 9.52 22.41
N LEU A 47 -22.15 10.78 22.80
CA LEU A 47 -21.39 11.73 22.00
C LEU A 47 -19.94 11.27 21.80
N GLY A 48 -19.27 10.82 22.87
CA GLY A 48 -17.90 10.31 22.80
C GLY A 48 -17.73 9.14 21.83
N ARG A 49 -18.63 8.15 21.87
CA ARG A 49 -18.61 7.04 20.90
C ARG A 49 -18.83 7.51 19.47
N HIS A 50 -19.74 8.46 19.24
CA HIS A 50 -19.99 9.01 17.91
C HIS A 50 -18.76 9.74 17.35
N VAL A 51 -18.15 10.61 18.15
CA VAL A 51 -16.92 11.33 17.77
C VAL A 51 -15.77 10.36 17.49
N GLN A 52 -15.57 9.34 18.34
CA GLN A 52 -14.55 8.32 18.13
C GLN A 52 -14.79 7.53 16.82
N ALA A 53 -16.04 7.23 16.50
CA ALA A 53 -16.39 6.57 15.24
C ALA A 53 -16.10 7.48 14.02
N MET A 54 -16.43 8.77 14.10
CA MET A 54 -16.11 9.75 13.06
C MET A 54 -14.59 9.90 12.86
N GLU A 55 -13.81 9.93 13.94
CA GLU A 55 -12.36 10.02 13.87
C GLU A 55 -11.73 8.82 13.18
N LYS A 56 -12.19 7.60 13.51
CA LYS A 56 -11.75 6.37 12.83
C LYS A 56 -12.04 6.41 11.32
N VAL A 57 -13.21 6.91 10.94
CA VAL A 57 -13.58 7.07 9.52
C VAL A 57 -12.69 8.12 8.84
N GLY A 58 -12.48 9.27 9.48
CA GLY A 58 -11.63 10.34 8.98
C GLY A 58 -10.16 9.93 8.84
N GLU A 59 -9.63 9.17 9.80
CA GLU A 59 -8.29 8.61 9.74
C GLU A 59 -8.15 7.63 8.58
N ARG A 60 -9.11 6.72 8.41
CA ARG A 60 -9.14 5.79 7.28
C ARG A 60 -9.19 6.52 5.93
N LEU A 61 -9.96 7.59 5.82
CA LEU A 61 -10.04 8.44 4.62
C LEU A 61 -8.72 9.18 4.35
N ARG A 62 -8.09 9.77 5.37
CA ARG A 62 -6.78 10.42 5.24
C ARG A 62 -5.70 9.42 4.81
N ARG A 63 -5.67 8.24 5.44
CA ARG A 63 -4.79 7.14 5.05
C ARG A 63 -5.02 6.73 3.60
N SER A 64 -6.29 6.57 3.20
CA SER A 64 -6.64 6.21 1.82
C SER A 64 -6.16 7.27 0.83
N ARG A 65 -6.33 8.57 1.12
CA ARG A 65 -5.85 9.66 0.25
C ARG A 65 -4.34 9.68 0.16
N ALA A 66 -3.64 9.54 1.29
CA ALA A 66 -2.18 9.48 1.31
C ALA A 66 -1.64 8.31 0.48
N VAL A 67 -2.27 7.13 0.59
CA VAL A 67 -1.96 5.97 -0.25
C VAL A 67 -2.23 6.29 -1.71
N SER A 68 -3.42 6.80 -2.07
CA SER A 68 -3.75 7.15 -3.45
C SER A 68 -2.79 8.18 -4.08
N GLU A 69 -2.40 9.22 -3.35
CA GLU A 69 -1.43 10.22 -3.82
C GLU A 69 -0.04 9.63 -4.01
N ALA A 70 0.40 8.76 -3.09
CA ALA A 70 1.67 8.04 -3.22
C ALA A 70 1.63 7.09 -4.43
N LEU A 71 0.53 6.37 -4.64
CA LEU A 71 0.31 5.50 -5.79
C LEU A 71 0.37 6.30 -7.10
N VAL A 72 -0.35 7.42 -7.22
CA VAL A 72 -0.31 8.26 -8.44
C VAL A 72 1.11 8.76 -8.72
N ARG A 73 1.82 9.22 -7.68
CA ARG A 73 3.21 9.69 -7.82
C ARG A 73 4.17 8.57 -8.22
N GLN A 74 3.98 7.37 -7.70
CA GLN A 74 4.88 6.24 -7.96
C GLN A 74 4.55 5.47 -9.24
N LEU A 75 3.27 5.43 -9.63
CA LEU A 75 2.73 4.57 -10.69
C LEU A 75 2.39 5.28 -12.00
N GLY A 76 2.33 6.62 -12.04
CA GLY A 76 1.89 7.39 -13.21
C GLY A 76 2.34 6.81 -14.56
N ASP A 77 3.65 6.84 -14.84
CA ASP A 77 4.28 6.19 -16.00
C ASP A 77 5.14 4.99 -15.59
N ALA A 78 4.78 4.31 -14.51
CA ALA A 78 5.60 3.21 -14.00
C ALA A 78 5.51 1.98 -14.91
N PRO A 79 6.63 1.25 -15.12
CA PRO A 79 6.59 -0.07 -15.72
C PRO A 79 5.68 -1.01 -14.94
N GLU A 80 5.00 -1.94 -15.63
CA GLU A 80 4.08 -2.92 -15.03
C GLU A 80 4.72 -3.69 -13.86
N SER A 81 6.02 -3.99 -13.94
CA SER A 81 6.78 -4.66 -12.87
C SER A 81 6.85 -3.85 -11.56
N LYS A 82 6.87 -2.51 -11.65
CA LYS A 82 6.85 -1.61 -10.49
C LYS A 82 5.44 -1.52 -9.89
N THR A 83 4.40 -1.52 -10.73
CA THR A 83 3.00 -1.61 -10.29
C THR A 83 2.72 -2.93 -9.55
N ALA A 84 3.17 -4.05 -10.12
CA ALA A 84 3.05 -5.36 -9.49
C ALA A 84 3.79 -5.41 -8.14
N ARG A 85 5.00 -4.85 -8.05
CA ARG A 85 5.76 -4.76 -6.80
C ARG A 85 5.02 -3.97 -5.72
N LEU A 86 4.48 -2.80 -6.08
CA LEU A 86 3.77 -1.93 -5.13
C LEU A 86 2.49 -2.58 -4.60
N ASN A 87 1.74 -3.28 -5.45
CA ASN A 87 0.57 -4.05 -5.02
C ASN A 87 0.94 -5.13 -4.01
N ILE A 88 2.05 -5.84 -4.23
CA ILE A 88 2.56 -6.88 -3.31
C ILE A 88 2.96 -6.26 -1.96
N GLU A 89 3.66 -5.12 -1.97
CA GLU A 89 4.04 -4.39 -0.76
C GLU A 89 2.81 -3.92 0.03
N MET A 90 1.80 -3.37 -0.64
CA MET A 90 0.55 -2.93 0.00
C MET A 90 -0.22 -4.10 0.62
N MET A 91 -0.25 -5.27 -0.04
CA MET A 91 -0.84 -6.47 0.53
C MET A 91 -0.10 -6.93 1.79
N HIS A 92 1.24 -6.87 1.81
CA HIS A 92 2.00 -7.14 3.03
C HIS A 92 1.63 -6.16 4.15
N SER A 93 1.50 -4.86 3.86
CA SER A 93 1.06 -3.88 4.87
C SER A 93 -0.31 -4.23 5.44
N PHE A 94 -1.29 -4.63 4.62
CA PHE A 94 -2.60 -5.04 5.12
C PHE A 94 -2.55 -6.31 5.97
N VAL A 95 -1.68 -7.27 5.63
CA VAL A 95 -1.43 -8.45 6.45
C VAL A 95 -0.89 -8.04 7.83
N PHE A 96 0.07 -7.11 7.88
CA PHE A 96 0.59 -6.58 9.15
C PHE A 96 -0.47 -5.83 9.96
N ASP A 97 -1.21 -4.91 9.34
CA ASP A 97 -2.27 -4.15 10.01
C ASP A 97 -3.34 -5.08 10.60
N PHE A 98 -3.70 -6.14 9.86
CA PHE A 98 -4.66 -7.15 10.31
C PHE A 98 -4.15 -7.91 11.53
N LEU A 99 -2.89 -8.35 11.52
CA LEU A 99 -2.28 -9.06 12.64
C LEU A 99 -2.15 -8.16 13.87
N ALA A 100 -1.73 -6.91 13.71
CA ALA A 100 -1.68 -5.93 14.78
C ALA A 100 -3.07 -5.68 15.40
N SER A 101 -4.09 -5.52 14.54
CA SER A 101 -5.48 -5.36 15.01
C SER A 101 -5.97 -6.59 15.80
N ALA A 102 -5.59 -7.80 15.39
CA ALA A 102 -5.94 -9.03 16.10
C ALA A 102 -5.23 -9.18 17.46
N GLU A 103 -3.99 -8.68 17.56
CA GLU A 103 -3.18 -8.67 18.78
C GLU A 103 -3.71 -7.66 19.79
N GLU A 104 -4.00 -6.44 19.37
CA GLU A 104 -4.60 -5.40 20.20
C GLU A 104 -5.96 -5.84 20.75
N GLY A 105 -6.79 -6.47 19.91
CA GLY A 105 -8.09 -7.00 20.33
C GLY A 105 -9.11 -5.95 20.77
N GLU A 106 -8.81 -4.66 20.57
CA GLU A 106 -9.65 -3.54 20.98
C GLU A 106 -10.58 -3.05 19.85
N GLY A 107 -11.83 -2.74 20.22
CA GLY A 107 -12.87 -2.29 19.29
C GLY A 107 -13.39 -3.39 18.35
N ASP A 108 -14.45 -3.07 17.61
CA ASP A 108 -15.17 -4.05 16.76
C ASP A 108 -14.26 -4.73 15.72
N THR A 109 -13.30 -4.00 15.16
CA THR A 109 -12.31 -4.52 14.20
C THR A 109 -11.32 -5.49 14.83
N GLY A 110 -10.77 -5.17 16.01
CA GLY A 110 -9.83 -6.06 16.71
C GLY A 110 -10.50 -7.34 17.19
N VAL A 111 -11.72 -7.23 17.73
CA VAL A 111 -12.53 -8.38 18.14
C VAL A 111 -12.85 -9.30 16.95
N ALA A 112 -13.24 -8.73 15.81
CA ALA A 112 -13.50 -9.51 14.60
C ALA A 112 -12.23 -10.20 14.07
N ALA A 113 -11.09 -9.49 14.05
CA ALA A 113 -9.81 -10.05 13.61
C ALA A 113 -9.36 -11.21 14.51
N GLN A 114 -9.51 -11.07 15.83
CA GLN A 114 -9.18 -12.11 16.80
C GLN A 114 -10.10 -13.34 16.68
N ALA A 115 -11.40 -13.12 16.43
CA ALA A 115 -12.34 -14.21 16.15
C ALA A 115 -11.97 -14.98 14.87
N LEU A 116 -11.51 -14.26 13.83
CA LEU A 116 -11.01 -14.86 12.60
C LEU A 116 -9.76 -15.71 12.86
N MET A 117 -8.84 -15.22 13.69
CA MET A 117 -7.60 -15.95 14.02
C MET A 117 -7.81 -17.19 14.90
N ARG A 118 -8.87 -17.21 15.70
CA ARG A 118 -9.28 -18.39 16.48
C ARG A 118 -10.04 -19.43 15.66
N ASN A 119 -10.46 -19.10 14.44
CA ASN A 119 -11.14 -20.04 13.56
C ASN A 119 -10.10 -20.83 12.72
N PRO A 120 -9.99 -22.16 12.85
CA PRO A 120 -8.98 -22.95 12.15
C PRO A 120 -9.06 -22.87 10.62
N LEU A 121 -10.27 -22.82 10.06
CA LEU A 121 -10.46 -22.71 8.62
C LEU A 121 -10.03 -21.32 8.12
N ALA A 122 -10.39 -20.26 8.83
CA ALA A 122 -9.97 -18.90 8.47
C ALA A 122 -8.45 -18.72 8.60
N LEU A 123 -7.83 -19.27 9.65
CA LEU A 123 -6.37 -19.25 9.82
C LEU A 123 -5.65 -20.03 8.70
N LYS A 124 -6.21 -21.16 8.25
CA LYS A 124 -5.70 -21.89 7.09
C LYS A 124 -5.78 -21.04 5.82
N LEU A 125 -6.94 -20.47 5.51
CA LEU A 125 -7.14 -19.64 4.32
C LEU A 125 -6.24 -18.39 4.33
N PHE A 126 -6.06 -17.79 5.51
CA PHE A 126 -5.13 -16.67 5.70
C PHE A 126 -3.69 -17.10 5.42
N SER A 127 -3.23 -18.20 6.01
CA SER A 127 -1.89 -18.74 5.78
C SER A 127 -1.64 -19.06 4.31
N GLU A 128 -2.60 -19.69 3.63
CA GLU A 128 -2.52 -19.96 2.18
C GLU A 128 -2.45 -18.67 1.35
N SER A 129 -3.17 -17.63 1.76
CA SER A 129 -3.14 -16.33 1.09
C SER A 129 -1.78 -15.65 1.25
N VAL A 130 -1.20 -15.69 2.45
CA VAL A 130 0.17 -15.19 2.73
C VAL A 130 1.21 -15.98 1.95
N GLU A 131 1.08 -17.30 1.86
CA GLU A 131 1.97 -18.15 1.07
C GLU A 131 1.91 -17.78 -0.42
N ARG A 132 0.70 -17.61 -0.98
CA ARG A 132 0.51 -17.18 -2.37
C ARG A 132 1.10 -15.81 -2.64
N LEU A 133 0.93 -14.86 -1.72
CA LEU A 133 1.52 -13.53 -1.80
C LEU A 133 3.06 -13.60 -1.80
N THR A 134 3.64 -14.42 -0.92
CA THR A 134 5.08 -14.64 -0.85
C THR A 134 5.62 -15.24 -2.15
N LYS A 135 4.92 -16.23 -2.72
CA LYS A 135 5.25 -16.83 -4.02
C LYS A 135 5.19 -15.81 -5.15
N ALA A 136 4.16 -14.97 -5.19
CA ALA A 136 4.03 -13.89 -6.18
C ALA A 136 5.18 -12.87 -6.05
N SER A 137 5.57 -12.52 -4.82
CA SER A 137 6.71 -11.64 -4.54
C SER A 137 8.02 -12.19 -5.11
N ARG A 138 8.28 -13.48 -4.90
CA ARG A 138 9.49 -14.15 -5.43
C ARG A 138 9.46 -14.19 -6.96
N HIS A 139 8.35 -14.61 -7.54
CA HIS A 139 8.21 -14.65 -8.99
C HIS A 139 8.41 -13.27 -9.64
N ASN A 140 7.90 -12.20 -9.02
CA ASN A 140 8.12 -10.84 -9.51
C ASN A 140 9.61 -10.43 -9.41
N ALA A 141 10.30 -10.79 -8.33
CA ALA A 141 11.74 -10.54 -8.20
C ALA A 141 12.55 -11.29 -9.28
N ASP A 142 12.27 -12.58 -9.47
CA ASP A 142 12.91 -13.41 -10.49
C ASP A 142 12.67 -12.86 -11.91
N PHE A 143 11.44 -12.41 -12.18
CA PHE A 143 11.10 -11.80 -13.47
C PHE A 143 11.89 -10.51 -13.71
N VAL A 144 11.96 -9.62 -12.73
CA VAL A 144 12.74 -8.37 -12.83
C VAL A 144 14.21 -8.68 -13.08
N GLU A 145 14.80 -9.61 -12.33
CA GLU A 145 16.19 -10.03 -12.52
C GLU A 145 16.43 -10.58 -13.94
N GLN A 146 15.51 -11.40 -14.46
CA GLN A 146 15.60 -11.94 -15.82
C GLN A 146 15.52 -10.84 -16.88
N VAL A 147 14.63 -9.86 -16.70
CA VAL A 147 14.50 -8.71 -17.62
C VAL A 147 15.78 -7.88 -17.62
N GLU A 148 16.34 -7.57 -16.45
CA GLU A 148 17.60 -6.83 -16.31
C GLU A 148 18.78 -7.57 -16.95
N LYS A 149 18.90 -8.89 -16.69
CA LYS A 149 19.91 -9.73 -17.34
C LYS A 149 19.78 -9.70 -18.86
N ARG A 150 18.57 -9.86 -19.40
CA ARG A 150 18.32 -9.81 -20.86
C ARG A 150 18.66 -8.44 -21.43
N ALA A 151 18.29 -7.36 -20.75
CA ALA A 151 18.62 -5.99 -21.17
C ALA A 151 20.14 -5.75 -21.19
N ALA A 152 20.85 -6.17 -20.13
CA ALA A 152 22.29 -6.08 -20.05
C ALA A 152 23.00 -6.90 -21.14
N THR A 153 22.54 -8.13 -21.40
CA THR A 153 23.08 -8.95 -22.50
C THR A 153 22.84 -8.29 -23.85
N ARG A 154 21.63 -7.80 -24.13
CA ARG A 154 21.32 -7.09 -25.39
C ARG A 154 22.20 -5.86 -25.58
N ALA A 155 22.31 -5.02 -24.55
CA ALA A 155 23.15 -3.82 -24.59
C ALA A 155 24.63 -4.16 -24.85
N LYS A 156 25.16 -5.21 -24.21
CA LYS A 156 26.53 -5.70 -24.45
C LYS A 156 26.71 -6.17 -25.89
N THR A 157 25.76 -6.92 -26.43
CA THR A 157 25.81 -7.41 -27.82
C THR A 157 25.68 -6.27 -28.84
N GLU A 158 24.80 -5.31 -28.61
CA GLU A 158 24.63 -4.13 -29.46
C GLU A 158 25.86 -3.23 -29.44
N ALA A 159 26.45 -2.98 -28.26
CA ALA A 159 27.71 -2.26 -28.13
C ALA A 159 28.86 -2.97 -28.86
N ALA A 160 28.96 -4.30 -28.72
CA ALA A 160 29.95 -5.08 -29.45
C ALA A 160 29.76 -5.01 -30.98
N LYS A 161 28.52 -4.96 -31.48
CA LYS A 161 28.24 -4.77 -32.91
C LYS A 161 28.58 -3.36 -33.39
N ALA A 162 28.25 -2.33 -32.60
CA ALA A 162 28.61 -0.94 -32.92
C ALA A 162 30.14 -0.77 -32.99
N MET A 163 30.88 -1.49 -32.14
CA MET A 163 32.34 -1.53 -32.21
C MET A 163 32.87 -2.12 -33.51
N ASP A 164 32.18 -3.07 -34.16
CA ASP A 164 32.63 -3.60 -35.46
C ASP A 164 32.66 -2.51 -36.53
N ALA A 165 31.67 -1.62 -36.53
CA ALA A 165 31.61 -0.49 -37.46
C ALA A 165 32.76 0.49 -37.21
N VAL A 166 33.00 0.86 -35.95
CA VAL A 166 34.09 1.77 -35.56
C VAL A 166 35.46 1.16 -35.84
N ALA A 167 35.63 -0.14 -35.57
CA ALA A 167 36.88 -0.85 -35.80
C ALA A 167 37.25 -0.89 -37.28
N LYS A 168 36.26 -1.11 -38.15
CA LYS A 168 36.44 -1.07 -39.61
C LYS A 168 36.82 0.33 -40.09
N GLU A 169 36.21 1.38 -39.55
CA GLU A 169 36.53 2.78 -39.89
C GLU A 169 37.96 3.16 -39.44
N LYS A 170 38.37 2.72 -38.25
CA LYS A 170 39.67 3.06 -37.66
C LYS A 170 40.80 2.08 -38.01
N GLY A 171 40.51 1.05 -38.80
CA GLY A 171 41.50 0.06 -39.24
C GLY A 171 42.06 -0.80 -38.09
N LEU A 172 41.27 -1.08 -37.06
CA LEU A 172 41.69 -2.00 -35.99
C LEU A 172 41.80 -3.42 -36.54
N SER A 173 42.85 -4.14 -36.11
CA SER A 173 42.99 -5.56 -36.44
C SER A 173 41.91 -6.41 -35.74
N ALA A 174 41.58 -7.55 -36.33
CA ALA A 174 40.59 -8.48 -35.79
C ALA A 174 40.96 -8.97 -34.38
N ASP A 175 42.25 -9.22 -34.14
CA ASP A 175 42.76 -9.68 -32.84
C ASP A 175 42.61 -8.61 -31.75
N THR A 176 42.91 -7.34 -32.07
CA THR A 176 42.73 -6.23 -31.13
C THR A 176 41.25 -6.01 -30.82
N LEU A 177 40.37 -6.09 -31.84
CA LEU A 177 38.93 -5.96 -31.64
C LEU A 177 38.36 -7.10 -30.77
N ALA A 178 38.79 -8.34 -31.01
CA ALA A 178 38.39 -9.50 -30.22
C ALA A 178 38.84 -9.36 -28.76
N ALA A 179 40.08 -8.91 -28.52
CA ALA A 179 40.61 -8.67 -27.18
C ALA A 179 39.81 -7.60 -26.43
N ILE A 180 39.44 -6.49 -27.09
CA ILE A 180 38.65 -5.42 -26.48
C ILE A 180 37.23 -5.90 -26.15
N LYS A 181 36.57 -6.63 -27.06
CA LYS A 181 35.22 -7.18 -26.84
C LYS A 181 35.18 -8.17 -25.66
N ALA A 182 36.19 -9.03 -25.58
CA ALA A 182 36.32 -9.98 -24.48
C ALA A 182 36.60 -9.25 -23.14
N GLY A 183 37.51 -8.27 -23.14
CA GLY A 183 37.90 -7.54 -21.93
C GLY A 183 36.83 -6.60 -21.37
N ILE A 184 36.08 -5.91 -22.24
CA ILE A 184 35.10 -4.90 -21.81
C ILE A 184 33.71 -5.51 -21.62
N PHE A 185 33.26 -6.36 -22.55
CA PHE A 185 31.88 -6.86 -22.55
C PHE A 185 31.74 -8.31 -22.10
N GLY A 186 32.85 -9.06 -22.01
CA GLY A 186 32.83 -10.50 -21.71
C GLY A 186 32.20 -11.34 -22.82
N VAL A 187 32.08 -10.79 -24.03
CA VAL A 187 31.54 -11.50 -25.21
C VAL A 187 32.72 -12.20 -25.89
N LYS A 188 32.72 -13.55 -25.91
CA LYS A 188 33.74 -14.30 -26.66
C LYS A 188 33.54 -14.05 -28.16
N ALA A 189 34.64 -13.85 -28.87
CA ALA A 189 34.63 -13.84 -30.33
C ALA A 189 34.09 -15.19 -30.81
N SER A 190 32.99 -15.14 -31.56
CA SER A 190 32.38 -16.28 -32.27
C SER A 190 33.01 -16.43 -33.64
#